data_AF-A0A852BKQ8-F1
#
_entry.id   AF-A0A852BKQ8-F1
#
_cell.length_a   1.000
_cell.length_b   1.000
_cell.length_c   1.000
_cell.angle_alpha   90.00
_cell.angle_beta   90.00
_cell.angle_gamma   90.00
#
_symmetry.space_group_name_H-M   'P 1'
#
loop_
_entity.id
_entity.type
_entity.pdbx_description
1 polymer ?
#
loop_
_entity_poly.entity_id
_entity_poly.type
_entity_poly.pdbx_seq_one_letter_code
_entity_poly.pdbx_strand_id
1 'polypeptide(L)'
;VRIQTENHYKGFWHCVQETYRTEKVRGFYKGVTASVLTVSVVSSVSFGTYKNFLGAICKLRYGAADAKPSELDVSLAGAAAGAARVVLTNPSEVAKVRMQTLRNPHPSTTHQPVSKPKYRGSLHCLKVIIKEEGFGGLYKGCSALLCRDCSSSAIYFLSYSALCNWLTPDGRNKPGFLVVLLSGGFAGVLAWGLGTPMDVIKSRMQTDESDQHKYKGLIHCVRESVRKEGAKVLFKGLGLNCIRAFPVNMVVFVTYEGVLRFRDHYVN
;
A
#
# COMPACT_ATOMS: atom_id res chain seq x y z
N VAL A 1 -8.83 5.38 -2.17
CA VAL A 1 -8.48 6.80 -1.95
C VAL A 1 -9.72 7.67 -1.77
N ARG A 2 -10.45 8.11 -2.83
CA ARG A 2 -11.60 9.03 -2.69
C ARG A 2 -12.62 8.64 -1.60
N ILE A 3 -13.05 7.39 -1.58
CA ILE A 3 -14.03 6.89 -0.59
C ILE A 3 -13.47 6.82 0.85
N GLN A 4 -12.15 6.74 1.01
CA GLN A 4 -11.46 6.67 2.30
C GLN A 4 -11.19 8.06 2.88
N THR A 5 -11.08 9.07 2.02
CA THR A 5 -10.68 10.43 2.37
C THR A 5 -11.87 11.39 2.47
N GLU A 6 -12.96 11.16 1.74
CA GLU A 6 -14.14 12.03 1.73
C GLU A 6 -15.38 11.36 2.33
N ASN A 7 -16.17 12.15 3.07
CA ASN A 7 -17.43 11.69 3.69
C ASN A 7 -18.67 11.90 2.82
N HIS A 8 -18.54 12.61 1.70
CA HIS A 8 -19.64 12.87 0.78
C HIS A 8 -20.14 11.60 0.04
N TYR A 9 -19.29 10.58 -0.12
CA TYR A 9 -19.67 9.35 -0.82
C TYR A 9 -20.47 8.42 0.09
N LYS A 10 -21.76 8.24 -0.24
CA LYS A 10 -22.69 7.32 0.44
C LYS A 10 -22.39 5.83 0.20
N GLY A 11 -21.58 5.50 -0.82
CA GLY A 11 -21.22 4.12 -1.15
C GLY A 11 -20.30 4.00 -2.37
N PHE A 12 -19.88 2.76 -2.65
CA PHE A 12 -18.98 2.45 -3.78
C PHE A 12 -19.56 2.87 -5.13
N TRP A 13 -20.79 2.43 -5.44
CA TRP A 13 -21.45 2.73 -6.72
C TRP A 13 -21.67 4.23 -6.92
N HIS A 14 -22.02 4.96 -5.87
CA HIS A 14 -22.14 6.42 -5.92
C HIS A 14 -20.81 7.10 -6.25
N CYS A 15 -19.69 6.63 -5.67
CA CYS A 15 -18.36 7.13 -5.98
C CYS A 15 -17.96 6.86 -7.44
N VAL A 16 -18.28 5.67 -7.96
CA VAL A 16 -17.99 5.29 -9.36
C VAL A 16 -18.80 6.14 -10.33
N GLN A 17 -20.11 6.26 -10.11
CA GLN A 17 -21.01 7.03 -10.98
C GLN A 17 -20.64 8.51 -11.02
N GLU A 18 -20.39 9.12 -9.85
CA GLU A 18 -19.98 10.52 -9.76
C GLU A 18 -18.63 10.78 -10.45
N THR A 19 -17.67 9.86 -10.27
CA THR A 19 -16.35 9.95 -10.93
C THR A 19 -16.48 9.82 -12.44
N TYR A 20 -17.29 8.87 -12.91
CA TYR A 20 -17.54 8.69 -14.34
C TYR A 20 -18.24 9.91 -14.95
N ARG A 21 -19.23 10.48 -14.26
CA ARG A 21 -19.98 11.66 -14.72
C ARG A 21 -19.11 12.92 -14.77
N THR A 22 -18.24 13.11 -13.78
CA THR A 22 -17.42 14.34 -13.65
C THR A 22 -16.12 14.28 -14.45
N GLU A 23 -15.47 13.12 -14.49
CA GLU A 23 -14.09 12.99 -14.99
C GLU A 23 -13.92 11.93 -16.08
N LYS A 24 -14.99 11.21 -16.44
CA LYS A 24 -14.99 10.10 -17.40
C LYS A 24 -13.97 9.02 -17.01
N VAL A 25 -13.63 8.15 -17.95
CA VAL A 25 -12.66 7.05 -17.76
C VAL A 25 -11.28 7.55 -17.33
N ARG A 26 -10.85 8.74 -17.81
CA ARG A 26 -9.54 9.32 -17.48
C ARG A 26 -9.40 9.64 -15.98
N GLY A 27 -10.49 9.92 -15.27
CA GLY A 27 -10.48 10.18 -13.83
C GLY A 27 -9.91 9.02 -12.99
N PHE A 28 -10.19 7.77 -13.39
CA PHE A 28 -9.74 6.57 -12.67
C PHE A 28 -8.23 6.33 -12.77
N TYR A 29 -7.60 6.77 -13.86
CA TYR A 29 -6.17 6.56 -14.12
C TYR A 29 -5.29 7.74 -13.69
N LYS A 30 -5.87 8.81 -13.15
CA LYS A 30 -5.11 9.97 -12.64
C LYS A 30 -4.07 9.51 -11.61
N GLY A 31 -2.82 9.89 -11.85
CA GLY A 31 -1.68 9.57 -10.99
C GLY A 31 -1.13 8.15 -11.06
N VAL A 32 -1.77 7.24 -11.80
CA VAL A 32 -1.29 5.85 -11.92
C VAL A 32 0.01 5.79 -12.71
N THR A 33 0.17 6.62 -13.75
CA THR A 33 1.34 6.60 -14.66
C THR A 33 2.67 6.75 -13.92
N ALA A 34 2.76 7.65 -12.94
CA ALA A 34 4.00 7.84 -12.19
C ALA A 34 4.33 6.63 -11.30
N SER A 35 3.32 6.01 -10.69
CA SER A 35 3.52 4.79 -9.90
C SER A 35 3.94 3.59 -10.74
N VAL A 36 3.42 3.48 -11.97
CA VAL A 36 3.79 2.38 -12.88
C VAL A 36 5.23 2.55 -13.38
N LEU A 37 5.62 3.77 -13.76
CA LEU A 37 6.98 4.04 -14.23
C LEU A 37 8.04 3.80 -13.15
N THR A 38 7.72 4.05 -11.89
CA THR A 38 8.67 3.88 -10.78
C THR A 38 8.70 2.46 -10.23
N VAL A 39 7.76 1.57 -10.59
CA VAL A 39 7.65 0.24 -9.99
C VAL A 39 8.90 -0.61 -10.22
N SER A 40 9.44 -0.62 -11.44
CA SER A 40 10.60 -1.44 -11.79
C SER A 40 11.84 -0.98 -11.04
N VAL A 41 12.08 0.34 -11.00
CA VAL A 41 13.22 0.93 -10.29
C VAL A 41 13.13 0.63 -8.79
N VAL A 42 11.95 0.82 -8.20
CA VAL A 42 11.69 0.53 -6.78
C VAL A 42 11.95 -0.94 -6.47
N SER A 43 11.43 -1.85 -7.30
CA SER A 43 11.62 -3.29 -7.12
C SER A 43 13.10 -3.66 -7.24
N SER A 44 13.81 -3.15 -8.24
CA SER A 44 15.26 -3.38 -8.41
C SER A 44 16.06 -2.91 -7.18
N VAL A 45 15.80 -1.69 -6.69
CA VAL A 45 16.49 -1.19 -5.49
C VAL A 45 16.12 -2.01 -4.26
N SER A 46 14.85 -2.37 -4.08
CA SER A 46 14.40 -3.17 -2.95
C SER A 46 15.07 -4.55 -2.91
N PHE A 47 15.13 -5.26 -4.04
CA PHE A 47 15.85 -6.54 -4.14
C PHE A 47 17.36 -6.38 -3.95
N GLY A 48 17.95 -5.30 -4.47
CA GLY A 48 19.36 -4.99 -4.26
C GLY A 48 19.69 -4.71 -2.79
N THR A 49 18.88 -3.89 -2.12
CA THR A 49 19.00 -3.62 -0.67
C THR A 49 18.84 -4.90 0.12
N TYR A 50 17.84 -5.72 -0.19
CA TYR A 50 17.64 -7.02 0.47
C TYR A 50 18.88 -7.91 0.37
N LYS A 51 19.40 -8.13 -0.84
CA LYS A 51 20.57 -9.00 -1.07
C LYS A 51 21.83 -8.45 -0.39
N ASN A 52 22.08 -7.15 -0.47
CA ASN A 52 23.26 -6.54 0.13
C ASN A 52 23.21 -6.54 1.66
N PHE A 53 22.05 -6.23 2.26
CA PHE A 53 21.88 -6.29 3.72
C PHE A 53 21.97 -7.72 4.23
N LEU A 54 21.33 -8.67 3.56
CA LEU A 54 21.41 -10.08 3.94
C LEU A 54 22.85 -10.59 3.86
N GLY A 55 23.56 -10.32 2.77
CA GLY A 55 24.96 -10.70 2.61
C GLY A 55 25.89 -10.03 3.62
N ALA A 56 25.64 -8.76 3.98
CA ALA A 56 26.40 -8.06 5.02
C ALA A 56 26.17 -8.69 6.40
N ILE A 57 24.92 -8.98 6.77
CA ILE A 57 24.59 -9.64 8.04
C ILE A 57 25.22 -11.04 8.07
N CYS A 58 25.13 -11.81 6.98
CA CYS A 58 25.70 -13.16 6.94
C CYS A 58 27.23 -13.13 7.06
N LYS A 59 27.91 -12.21 6.37
CA LYS A 59 29.35 -12.01 6.53
C LYS A 59 29.75 -11.64 7.96
N LEU A 60 29.01 -10.72 8.59
CA LEU A 60 29.29 -10.26 9.95
C LEU A 60 29.05 -11.33 11.02
N ARG A 61 28.01 -12.16 10.84
CA ARG A 61 27.55 -13.12 11.86
C ARG A 61 28.13 -14.52 11.67
N TYR A 62 28.35 -14.94 10.42
CA TYR A 62 28.74 -16.30 10.06
C TYR A 62 30.06 -16.37 9.30
N GLY A 63 30.72 -15.24 9.04
CA GLY A 63 32.00 -15.19 8.32
C GLY A 63 31.92 -15.48 6.82
N ALA A 64 30.76 -15.89 6.30
CA ALA A 64 30.54 -16.21 4.90
C ALA A 64 29.23 -15.60 4.39
N ALA A 65 29.24 -15.11 3.14
CA ALA A 65 28.07 -14.48 2.51
C ALA A 65 26.95 -15.48 2.18
N ASP A 66 27.31 -16.74 1.92
CA ASP A 66 26.41 -17.82 1.51
C ASP A 66 25.99 -18.74 2.68
N ALA A 67 26.29 -18.32 3.91
CA ALA A 67 25.82 -19.05 5.10
C ALA A 67 24.28 -19.06 5.13
N LYS A 68 23.69 -20.18 5.57
CA LYS A 68 22.23 -20.29 5.70
C LYS A 68 21.75 -19.25 6.73
N PRO A 69 20.99 -18.22 6.31
CA PRO A 69 20.62 -17.13 7.20
C PRO A 69 19.59 -17.60 8.24
N SER A 70 19.66 -17.05 9.45
CA SER A 70 18.60 -17.23 10.44
C SER A 70 17.33 -16.49 9.99
N GLU A 71 16.16 -16.93 10.46
CA GLU A 71 14.88 -16.27 10.19
C GLU A 71 14.88 -14.78 10.60
N LEU A 72 15.65 -14.45 11.64
CA LEU A 72 15.86 -13.08 12.09
C LEU A 72 16.69 -12.25 11.09
N ASP A 73 17.71 -12.84 10.48
CA ASP A 73 18.56 -12.14 9.51
C ASP A 73 17.78 -11.85 8.22
N VAL A 74 16.95 -12.82 7.79
CA VAL A 74 16.00 -12.64 6.69
C VAL A 74 14.98 -11.55 7.01
N SER A 75 14.47 -11.52 8.23
CA SER A 75 13.50 -10.50 8.67
C SER A 75 14.12 -9.10 8.72
N LEU A 76 15.36 -8.96 9.20
CA LEU A 76 16.09 -7.70 9.25
C LEU A 76 16.42 -7.17 7.85
N ALA A 77 16.93 -8.04 6.96
CA ALA A 77 17.16 -7.68 5.56
C ALA A 77 15.86 -7.30 4.85
N GLY A 78 14.76 -8.01 5.14
CA GLY A 78 13.42 -7.70 4.66
C GLY A 78 12.92 -6.34 5.16
N ALA A 79 13.11 -6.02 6.43
CA ALA A 79 12.75 -4.72 7.01
C ALA A 79 13.54 -3.57 6.38
N ALA A 80 14.85 -3.74 6.18
CA ALA A 80 15.70 -2.75 5.52
C ALA A 80 15.28 -2.51 4.06
N ALA A 81 15.01 -3.58 3.31
CA ALA A 81 14.50 -3.51 1.95
C ALA A 81 13.11 -2.85 1.87
N GLY A 82 12.25 -3.14 2.85
CA GLY A 82 10.93 -2.52 3.01
C GLY A 82 11.03 -1.02 3.28
N ALA A 83 11.92 -0.61 4.19
CA ALA A 83 12.17 0.81 4.47
C ALA A 83 12.68 1.56 3.23
N ALA A 84 13.66 1.00 2.51
CA ALA A 84 14.15 1.56 1.26
C ALA A 84 13.04 1.69 0.20
N ARG A 85 12.19 0.65 0.07
CA ARG A 85 11.02 0.65 -0.82
C ARG A 85 10.06 1.78 -0.46
N VAL A 86 9.75 1.96 0.82
CA VAL A 86 8.83 3.01 1.29
C VAL A 86 9.40 4.39 0.96
N VAL A 87 10.68 4.65 1.24
CA VAL A 87 11.33 5.94 0.96
C VAL A 87 11.24 6.29 -0.54
N LEU A 88 11.48 5.32 -1.43
CA LEU A 88 11.43 5.54 -2.88
C LEU A 88 10.01 5.68 -3.43
N THR A 89 9.05 4.94 -2.87
CA THR A 89 7.68 4.93 -3.38
C THR A 89 6.85 6.10 -2.86
N ASN A 90 7.13 6.60 -1.67
CA ASN A 90 6.27 7.57 -1.00
C ASN A 90 6.00 8.85 -1.81
N PRO A 91 7.00 9.48 -2.50
CA PRO A 91 6.74 10.66 -3.33
C PRO A 91 5.75 10.38 -4.48
N SER A 92 5.86 9.20 -5.10
CA SER A 92 4.96 8.77 -6.17
C SER A 92 3.55 8.50 -5.63
N GLU A 93 3.45 7.91 -4.44
CA GLU A 93 2.17 7.63 -3.80
C GLU A 93 1.46 8.90 -3.33
N VAL A 94 2.17 9.85 -2.71
CA VAL A 94 1.61 11.15 -2.32
C VAL A 94 1.06 11.88 -3.55
N ALA A 95 1.84 11.96 -4.63
CA ALA A 95 1.39 12.58 -5.87
C ALA A 95 0.15 11.88 -6.47
N LYS A 96 0.12 10.54 -6.43
CA LYS A 96 -1.06 9.76 -6.87
C LYS A 96 -2.28 10.06 -6.00
N VAL A 97 -2.14 10.01 -4.68
CA VAL A 97 -3.24 10.25 -3.75
C VAL A 97 -3.81 11.65 -3.93
N ARG A 98 -2.97 12.68 -3.96
CA ARG A 98 -3.43 14.07 -4.14
C ARG A 98 -4.13 14.32 -5.46
N MET A 99 -3.61 13.78 -6.56
CA MET A 99 -4.29 13.90 -7.86
C MET A 99 -5.57 13.09 -7.95
N GLN A 100 -5.66 11.97 -7.23
CA GLN A 100 -6.90 11.19 -7.16
C GLN A 100 -7.94 11.84 -6.28
N THR A 101 -7.56 12.57 -5.23
CA THR A 101 -8.50 13.34 -4.40
C THR A 101 -8.83 14.70 -4.97
N LEU A 102 -8.01 15.24 -5.88
CA LEU A 102 -8.35 16.48 -6.56
C LEU A 102 -9.58 16.27 -7.46
N ARG A 103 -10.71 16.81 -7.02
CA ARG A 103 -11.93 16.90 -7.82
C ARG A 103 -11.82 18.17 -8.66
N ASN A 104 -11.92 18.03 -9.98
CA ASN A 104 -12.07 19.19 -10.83
C ASN A 104 -13.42 19.85 -10.49
N PRO A 105 -13.50 21.19 -10.36
CA PRO A 105 -14.77 21.85 -10.12
C PRO A 105 -15.78 21.41 -11.19
N HIS A 106 -16.99 21.05 -10.76
CA HIS A 106 -18.11 20.89 -11.68
C HIS A 106 -18.31 22.24 -12.39
N PRO A 107 -18.59 22.31 -13.70
CA PRO A 107 -19.20 23.50 -14.27
C PRO A 107 -20.57 23.70 -13.60
N SER A 108 -20.60 24.41 -12.48
CA SER A 108 -21.82 25.01 -11.95
C SER A 108 -22.17 26.19 -12.84
N THR A 109 -23.46 26.39 -13.06
CA THR A 109 -24.15 27.35 -13.94
C THR A 109 -23.88 28.84 -13.64
N THR A 110 -22.78 29.16 -12.99
CA THR A 110 -22.41 30.52 -12.58
C THR A 110 -21.13 30.90 -13.33
N HIS A 111 -21.13 32.07 -13.95
CA HIS A 111 -20.02 32.69 -14.70
C HIS A 111 -18.78 32.96 -13.84
N GLN A 112 -18.19 31.94 -13.22
CA GLN A 112 -16.85 32.01 -12.62
C GLN A 112 -15.85 31.40 -13.60
N PRO A 113 -14.68 32.04 -13.82
CA PRO A 113 -13.67 31.52 -14.73
C PRO A 113 -13.25 30.13 -14.25
N VAL A 114 -13.31 29.14 -15.16
CA VAL A 114 -12.92 27.76 -14.91
C VAL A 114 -11.52 27.75 -14.31
N SER A 115 -11.42 27.53 -13.00
CA SER A 115 -10.15 27.50 -12.30
C SER A 115 -9.31 26.36 -12.88
N LYS A 116 -8.09 26.69 -13.35
CA LYS A 116 -7.17 25.72 -13.92
C LYS A 116 -6.95 24.59 -12.90
N PRO A 117 -6.90 23.31 -13.33
CA PRO A 117 -6.67 22.21 -12.39
C PRO A 117 -5.36 22.44 -11.64
N LYS A 118 -5.41 22.39 -10.30
CA LYS A 118 -4.26 22.59 -9.39
C LYS A 118 -3.05 21.74 -9.78
N TYR A 119 -3.31 20.52 -10.28
CA TYR A 119 -2.28 19.62 -10.79
C TYR A 119 -2.54 19.25 -12.25
N ARG A 120 -1.58 19.55 -13.14
CA ARG A 120 -1.63 19.20 -14.56
C ARG A 120 -1.14 17.77 -14.85
N GLY A 121 -0.43 17.15 -13.91
CA GLY A 121 0.12 15.80 -14.01
C GLY A 121 1.01 15.45 -12.81
N SER A 122 1.50 14.21 -12.74
CA SER A 122 2.24 13.71 -11.56
C SER A 122 3.50 14.51 -11.23
N LEU A 123 4.29 14.85 -12.25
CA LEU A 123 5.52 15.61 -12.07
C LEU A 123 5.24 17.06 -11.68
N HIS A 124 4.16 17.65 -12.22
CA HIS A 124 3.72 18.98 -11.81
C HIS A 124 3.22 18.96 -10.37
N CYS A 125 2.46 17.93 -9.97
CA CYS A 125 2.03 17.73 -8.60
C CYS A 125 3.22 17.66 -7.65
N LEU A 126 4.24 16.85 -7.98
CA LEU A 126 5.46 16.74 -7.18
C LEU A 126 6.16 18.10 -7.00
N LYS A 127 6.34 18.85 -8.08
CA LYS A 127 6.96 20.18 -8.05
C LYS A 127 6.16 21.17 -7.20
N VAL A 128 4.84 21.16 -7.30
CA VAL A 128 3.96 22.01 -6.49
C VAL A 128 4.06 21.65 -5.00
N ILE A 129 4.08 20.35 -4.66
CA ILE A 129 4.24 19.91 -3.27
C ILE A 129 5.57 20.39 -2.69
N ILE A 130 6.68 20.25 -3.44
CA ILE A 130 7.99 20.74 -2.99
C ILE A 130 7.97 22.26 -2.77
N LYS A 131 7.27 23.01 -3.64
CA LYS A 131 7.19 24.47 -3.54
C LYS A 131 6.32 24.94 -2.37
N GLU A 132 5.21 24.25 -2.08
CA GLU A 132 4.22 24.66 -1.06
C GLU A 132 4.47 24.06 0.33
N GLU A 133 5.08 22.88 0.40
CA GLU A 133 5.25 22.09 1.64
C GLU A 133 6.69 21.64 1.88
N GLY A 134 7.61 21.97 0.96
CA GLY A 134 8.99 21.48 1.01
C GLY A 134 9.10 19.97 0.81
N PHE A 135 10.29 19.44 1.11
CA PHE A 135 10.54 18.00 1.04
C PHE A 135 9.72 17.20 2.06
N GLY A 136 9.33 17.80 3.18
CA GLY A 136 8.49 17.15 4.20
C GLY A 136 7.12 16.72 3.66
N GLY A 137 6.54 17.49 2.73
CA GLY A 137 5.27 17.15 2.07
C GLY A 137 5.32 15.84 1.28
N LEU A 138 6.47 15.51 0.67
CA LEU A 138 6.67 14.27 -0.08
C LEU A 138 6.73 13.02 0.81
N TYR A 139 7.11 13.21 2.07
CA TYR A 139 7.26 12.14 3.04
C TYR A 139 6.06 11.99 4.00
N LYS A 140 4.98 12.75 3.77
CA LYS A 140 3.73 12.60 4.54
C LYS A 140 3.18 11.17 4.41
N GLY A 141 2.78 10.61 5.55
CA GLY A 141 2.27 9.24 5.64
C GLY A 141 3.33 8.13 5.62
N CYS A 142 4.63 8.45 5.50
CA CYS A 142 5.72 7.46 5.51
C CYS A 142 5.69 6.58 6.77
N SER A 143 5.48 7.20 7.95
CA SER A 143 5.37 6.46 9.22
C SER A 143 4.17 5.51 9.26
N ALA A 144 3.05 5.87 8.62
CA ALA A 144 1.89 5.00 8.49
C ALA A 144 2.19 3.80 7.57
N LEU A 145 2.93 4.00 6.47
CA LEU A 145 3.39 2.89 5.62
C LEU A 145 4.32 1.95 6.37
N LEU A 146 5.33 2.48 7.07
CA LEU A 146 6.29 1.66 7.80
C LEU A 146 5.58 0.87 8.90
N CYS A 147 4.69 1.52 9.66
CA CYS A 147 3.90 0.86 10.70
C CYS A 147 3.03 -0.25 10.10
N ARG A 148 2.37 0.01 8.96
CA ARG A 148 1.57 -0.98 8.23
C ARG A 148 2.41 -2.17 7.77
N ASP A 149 3.54 -1.93 7.13
CA ASP A 149 4.36 -3.00 6.54
C ASP A 149 4.96 -3.89 7.65
N CYS A 150 5.42 -3.28 8.77
CA CYS A 150 5.91 -4.02 9.94
C CYS A 150 4.79 -4.81 10.64
N SER A 151 3.66 -4.16 10.94
CA SER A 151 2.55 -4.82 11.65
C SER A 151 1.94 -5.94 10.82
N SER A 152 1.64 -5.69 9.54
CA SER A 152 1.00 -6.66 8.64
C SER A 152 1.86 -7.91 8.47
N SER A 153 3.18 -7.75 8.32
CA SER A 153 4.11 -8.88 8.23
C SER A 153 4.16 -9.67 9.53
N ALA A 154 4.29 -9.00 10.68
CA ALA A 154 4.33 -9.66 11.99
C ALA A 154 3.06 -10.46 12.26
N ILE A 155 1.89 -9.87 12.01
CA ILE A 155 0.59 -10.52 12.21
C ILE A 155 0.43 -11.70 11.25
N TYR A 156 0.81 -11.54 9.99
CA TYR A 156 0.74 -12.63 9.02
C TYR A 156 1.56 -13.83 9.50
N PHE A 157 2.83 -13.64 9.87
CA PHE A 157 3.69 -14.72 10.34
C PHE A 157 3.21 -15.33 11.65
N LEU A 158 2.83 -14.51 12.63
CA LEU A 158 2.32 -15.00 13.93
C LEU A 158 1.04 -15.82 13.76
N SER A 159 0.09 -15.30 12.99
CA SER A 159 -1.19 -15.97 12.75
C SER A 159 -0.98 -17.25 11.95
N TYR A 160 -0.14 -17.20 10.91
CA TYR A 160 0.18 -18.37 10.10
C TYR A 160 0.85 -19.46 10.92
N SER A 161 1.87 -19.11 11.72
CA SER A 161 2.60 -20.06 12.58
C SER A 161 1.69 -20.67 13.65
N ALA A 162 0.92 -19.84 14.35
CA ALA A 162 -0.01 -20.30 15.38
C ALA A 162 -1.08 -21.25 14.81
N LEU A 163 -1.67 -20.93 13.66
CA LEU A 163 -2.65 -21.80 13.02
C LEU A 163 -2.00 -23.08 12.46
N CYS A 164 -0.83 -22.99 11.83
CA CYS A 164 -0.13 -24.18 11.37
C CYS A 164 0.20 -25.12 12.53
N ASN A 165 0.67 -24.61 13.67
CA ASN A 165 0.97 -25.42 14.85
C ASN A 165 -0.30 -26.03 15.47
N TRP A 166 -1.41 -25.30 15.47
CA TRP A 166 -2.67 -25.79 16.04
C TRP A 166 -3.39 -26.82 15.15
N LEU A 167 -3.34 -26.65 13.83
CA LEU A 167 -4.00 -27.55 12.88
C LEU A 167 -3.13 -28.72 12.41
N THR A 168 -1.81 -28.71 12.67
CA THR A 168 -0.93 -29.83 12.31
C THR A 168 -1.04 -30.92 13.38
N PRO A 169 -1.50 -32.13 13.04
CA PRO A 169 -1.61 -33.22 14.01
C PRO A 169 -0.25 -33.63 14.56
N ASP A 170 -0.20 -33.94 15.86
CA ASP A 170 1.00 -34.44 16.54
C ASP A 170 1.56 -35.66 15.79
N GLY A 171 2.78 -35.53 15.27
CA GLY A 171 3.48 -36.58 14.50
C GLY A 171 3.75 -36.27 13.03
N ARG A 172 3.23 -35.17 12.45
CA ARG A 172 3.63 -34.70 11.10
C ARG A 172 4.56 -33.49 11.18
N ASN A 173 5.77 -33.62 10.62
CA ASN A 173 6.75 -32.52 10.51
C ASN A 173 6.40 -31.44 9.47
N LYS A 174 5.32 -31.59 8.69
CA LYS A 174 4.91 -30.62 7.67
C LYS A 174 3.38 -30.42 7.67
N PRO A 175 2.89 -29.17 7.63
CA PRO A 175 1.46 -28.90 7.52
C PRO A 175 0.94 -29.40 6.17
N GLY A 176 -0.23 -30.04 6.18
CA GLY A 176 -0.89 -30.47 4.95
C GLY A 176 -1.33 -29.28 4.08
N PHE A 177 -1.52 -29.50 2.79
CA PHE A 177 -1.93 -28.44 1.84
C PHE A 177 -3.16 -27.64 2.29
N LEU A 178 -4.19 -28.32 2.79
CA LEU A 178 -5.39 -27.68 3.34
C LEU A 178 -5.10 -26.83 4.59
N VAL A 179 -4.20 -27.30 5.46
CA VAL A 179 -3.80 -26.56 6.66
C VAL A 179 -3.08 -25.28 6.25
N VAL A 180 -2.16 -25.35 5.30
CA VAL A 180 -1.43 -24.19 4.75
C VAL A 180 -2.38 -23.19 4.07
N LEU A 181 -3.36 -23.67 3.31
CA LEU A 181 -4.35 -22.81 2.67
C LEU A 181 -5.24 -22.09 3.69
N LEU A 182 -5.76 -22.81 4.69
CA LEU A 182 -6.63 -22.23 5.72
C LEU A 182 -5.86 -21.28 6.63
N SER A 183 -4.65 -21.66 7.06
CA SER A 183 -3.80 -20.82 7.91
C SER A 183 -3.35 -19.57 7.16
N GLY A 184 -2.94 -19.70 5.89
CA GLY A 184 -2.57 -18.57 5.04
C GLY A 184 -3.74 -17.63 4.77
N GLY A 185 -4.93 -18.19 4.47
CA GLY A 185 -6.15 -17.40 4.26
C GLY A 185 -6.56 -16.60 5.49
N PHE A 186 -6.60 -17.24 6.67
CA PHE A 186 -6.96 -16.58 7.92
C PHE A 186 -5.91 -15.55 8.35
N ALA A 187 -4.62 -15.89 8.26
CA ALA A 187 -3.52 -14.96 8.51
C ALA A 187 -3.60 -13.73 7.58
N GLY A 188 -3.97 -13.94 6.31
CA GLY A 188 -4.23 -12.87 5.36
C GLY A 188 -5.37 -11.96 5.81
N VAL A 189 -6.53 -12.51 6.19
CA VAL A 189 -7.67 -11.71 6.68
C VAL A 189 -7.29 -10.87 7.90
N LEU A 190 -6.57 -11.45 8.86
CA LEU A 190 -6.10 -10.72 10.05
C LEU A 190 -5.10 -9.61 9.70
N ALA A 191 -4.14 -9.91 8.82
CA ALA A 191 -3.15 -8.95 8.35
C ALA A 191 -3.80 -7.76 7.61
N TRP A 192 -4.84 -8.02 6.81
CA TRP A 192 -5.63 -6.98 6.15
C TRP A 192 -6.52 -6.19 7.12
N GLY A 193 -7.09 -6.86 8.12
CA GLY A 193 -7.90 -6.22 9.16
C GLY A 193 -7.11 -5.18 9.95
N LEU A 194 -5.86 -5.47 10.29
CA LEU A 194 -4.96 -4.55 11.01
C LEU A 194 -4.22 -3.57 10.08
N GLY A 195 -3.99 -3.93 8.82
CA GLY A 195 -3.39 -3.04 7.83
C GLY A 195 -4.34 -1.94 7.32
N THR A 196 -5.65 -2.22 7.25
CA THR A 196 -6.63 -1.27 6.69
C THR A 196 -6.74 0.05 7.46
N PRO A 197 -6.76 0.08 8.80
CA PRO A 197 -6.67 1.32 9.57
C PRO A 197 -5.47 2.18 9.17
N MET A 198 -4.29 1.57 8.99
CA MET A 198 -3.09 2.30 8.60
C MET A 198 -3.18 2.84 7.16
N ASP A 199 -3.81 2.11 6.23
CA ASP A 199 -4.06 2.60 4.87
C ASP A 199 -5.01 3.82 4.84
N VAL A 200 -6.03 3.84 5.71
CA VAL A 200 -6.95 4.99 5.84
C VAL A 200 -6.20 6.20 6.40
N ILE A 201 -5.42 6.02 7.47
CA ILE A 201 -4.65 7.10 8.09
C ILE A 201 -3.57 7.64 7.13
N LYS A 202 -2.84 6.75 6.45
CA LYS A 202 -1.93 7.12 5.37
C LYS A 202 -2.64 8.01 4.35
N SER A 203 -3.78 7.55 3.83
CA SER A 203 -4.51 8.29 2.79
C SER A 203 -4.93 9.68 3.28
N ARG A 204 -5.43 9.80 4.52
CA ARG A 204 -5.80 11.09 5.13
C ARG A 204 -4.62 12.03 5.30
N MET A 205 -3.48 11.51 5.77
CA MET A 205 -2.25 12.29 5.92
C MET A 205 -1.69 12.75 4.56
N GLN A 206 -1.76 11.91 3.53
CA GLN A 206 -1.28 12.23 2.18
C GLN A 206 -2.17 13.26 1.47
N THR A 207 -3.46 13.31 1.82
CA THR A 207 -4.42 14.34 1.34
C THR A 207 -4.37 15.67 2.09
N ASP A 208 -3.69 15.75 3.24
CA ASP A 208 -3.62 16.97 4.05
C ASP A 208 -2.68 18.00 3.38
N GLU A 209 -3.26 19.11 2.91
CA GLU A 209 -2.58 20.20 2.19
C GLU A 209 -2.08 21.30 3.15
N SER A 210 -1.04 22.03 2.73
CA SER A 210 -0.35 23.08 3.51
C SER A 210 -1.28 24.16 4.12
N ASP A 211 -2.35 24.55 3.43
CA ASP A 211 -3.21 25.66 3.89
C ASP A 211 -4.05 25.32 5.14
N GLN A 212 -4.18 24.03 5.50
CA GLN A 212 -5.04 23.60 6.60
C GLN A 212 -4.31 22.82 7.70
N HIS A 213 -3.10 22.28 7.45
CA HIS A 213 -2.26 21.49 8.38
C HIS A 213 -3.06 20.75 9.45
N LYS A 214 -4.04 19.95 9.03
CA LYS A 214 -5.08 19.41 9.92
C LYS A 214 -4.51 18.36 10.87
N TYR A 215 -3.39 17.73 10.50
CA TYR A 215 -2.77 16.67 11.28
C TYR A 215 -1.28 16.93 11.56
N LYS A 216 -0.93 17.00 12.86
CA LYS A 216 0.46 17.17 13.33
C LYS A 216 1.28 15.88 13.30
N GLY A 217 0.65 14.72 13.10
CA GLY A 217 1.32 13.42 13.09
C GLY A 217 0.34 12.25 13.05
N LEU A 218 0.88 11.03 13.02
CA LEU A 218 0.10 9.79 12.89
C LEU A 218 -0.90 9.61 14.04
N ILE A 219 -0.43 9.73 15.28
CA ILE A 219 -1.27 9.55 16.48
C ILE A 219 -2.36 10.63 16.55
N HIS A 220 -2.02 11.87 16.18
CA HIS A 220 -2.99 12.95 16.11
C HIS A 220 -4.05 12.68 15.04
N CYS A 221 -3.65 12.19 13.86
CA CYS A 221 -4.58 11.82 12.79
C CYS A 221 -5.53 10.69 13.21
N VAL A 222 -5.01 9.67 13.89
CA VAL A 222 -5.83 8.57 14.44
C VAL A 222 -6.83 9.11 15.45
N ARG A 223 -6.35 9.81 16.48
CA ARG A 223 -7.21 10.33 17.57
C ARG A 223 -8.29 11.26 17.04
N GLU A 224 -7.93 12.17 16.14
CA GLU A 224 -8.86 13.15 15.60
C GLU A 224 -9.89 12.52 14.66
N SER A 225 -9.47 11.54 13.85
CA SER A 225 -10.38 10.79 12.98
C SER A 225 -11.39 9.98 13.78
N VAL A 226 -10.94 9.29 14.84
CA VAL A 226 -11.83 8.52 15.73
C VAL A 226 -12.76 9.45 16.51
N ARG A 227 -12.27 10.61 16.98
CA ARG A 227 -13.09 11.58 17.71
C ARG A 227 -14.18 12.21 16.85
N LYS A 228 -13.88 12.54 15.58
CA LYS A 228 -14.82 13.24 14.69
C LYS A 228 -15.80 12.30 13.98
N GLU A 229 -15.35 11.11 13.60
CA GLU A 229 -16.09 10.22 12.69
C GLU A 229 -16.34 8.82 13.26
N GLY A 230 -15.83 8.54 14.47
CA GLY A 230 -15.95 7.25 15.15
C GLY A 230 -14.95 6.19 14.66
N ALA A 231 -14.83 5.09 15.40
CA ALA A 231 -13.88 4.02 15.10
C ALA A 231 -14.15 3.30 13.76
N LYS A 232 -15.40 3.28 13.29
CA LYS A 232 -15.80 2.65 12.02
C LYS A 232 -15.12 3.29 10.81
N VAL A 233 -14.67 4.54 10.92
CA VAL A 233 -13.99 5.25 9.83
C VAL A 233 -12.67 4.59 9.42
N LEU A 234 -12.00 3.92 10.36
CA LEU A 234 -10.72 3.24 10.12
C LEU A 234 -10.87 2.01 9.22
N PHE A 235 -12.07 1.44 9.16
CA PHE A 235 -12.39 0.31 8.28
C PHE A 235 -13.12 0.75 7.01
N LYS A 236 -13.26 2.06 6.78
CA LYS A 236 -13.89 2.60 5.58
C LYS A 236 -13.04 2.22 4.37
N GLY A 237 -13.61 1.42 3.46
CA GLY A 237 -12.90 0.89 2.28
C GLY A 237 -12.36 -0.53 2.42
N LEU A 238 -12.50 -1.19 3.57
CA LEU A 238 -12.13 -2.60 3.73
C LEU A 238 -12.86 -3.49 2.70
N GLY A 239 -14.17 -3.36 2.58
CA GLY A 239 -14.96 -4.12 1.59
C GLY A 239 -14.52 -3.86 0.15
N LEU A 240 -14.15 -2.62 -0.18
CA LEU A 240 -13.61 -2.29 -1.49
C LEU A 240 -12.23 -2.93 -1.73
N ASN A 241 -11.38 -2.96 -0.71
CA ASN A 241 -10.10 -3.64 -0.77
C ASN A 241 -10.28 -5.15 -0.97
N CYS A 242 -11.25 -5.78 -0.31
CA CYS A 242 -11.57 -7.20 -0.51
C CYS A 242 -12.07 -7.48 -1.93
N ILE A 243 -12.99 -6.67 -2.45
CA ILE A 243 -13.48 -6.78 -3.83
C ILE A 243 -12.33 -6.60 -4.83
N ARG A 244 -11.42 -5.66 -4.57
CA ARG A 244 -10.23 -5.42 -5.40
C ARG A 244 -9.22 -6.57 -5.31
N ALA A 245 -9.10 -7.23 -4.16
CA ALA A 245 -8.13 -8.30 -3.96
C ALA A 245 -8.41 -9.51 -4.86
N PHE A 246 -9.69 -9.81 -5.13
CA PHE A 246 -10.06 -10.97 -5.94
C PHE A 246 -9.53 -10.90 -7.39
N PRO A 247 -9.78 -9.84 -8.19
CA PRO A 247 -9.19 -9.70 -9.53
C PRO A 247 -7.66 -9.62 -9.51
N VAL A 248 -7.08 -8.96 -8.50
CA VAL A 248 -5.61 -8.85 -8.39
C VAL A 248 -4.99 -10.22 -8.19
N ASN A 249 -5.52 -11.02 -7.27
CA ASN A 249 -5.03 -12.38 -7.01
C ASN A 249 -5.23 -13.27 -8.24
N MET A 250 -6.38 -13.16 -8.92
CA MET A 250 -6.64 -13.92 -10.15
C MET A 250 -5.57 -13.65 -11.22
N VAL A 251 -5.25 -12.39 -11.49
CA VAL A 251 -4.21 -12.02 -12.48
C VAL A 251 -2.84 -12.53 -12.05
N VAL A 252 -2.49 -12.45 -10.76
CA VAL A 252 -1.23 -12.99 -10.23
C VAL A 252 -1.12 -14.50 -10.46
N PHE A 253 -2.16 -15.28 -10.10
CA PHE A 253 -2.15 -16.72 -10.29
C PHE A 253 -2.09 -17.12 -11.76
N VAL A 254 -2.87 -16.46 -12.63
CA VAL A 254 -2.83 -16.69 -14.09
C VAL A 254 -1.44 -16.40 -14.65
N THR A 255 -0.81 -15.30 -14.21
CA THR A 255 0.55 -14.94 -14.66
C THR A 255 1.56 -15.96 -14.18
N TYR A 256 1.49 -16.38 -12.91
CA TYR A 256 2.37 -17.37 -12.32
C TYR A 256 2.29 -18.72 -13.05
N GLU A 257 1.08 -19.26 -13.23
CA GLU A 257 0.83 -20.50 -13.97
C GLU A 257 1.29 -20.40 -15.43
N GLY A 258 1.02 -19.26 -16.09
CA GLY A 258 1.47 -19.01 -17.46
C GLY A 258 2.99 -19.05 -17.60
N VAL A 259 3.71 -18.43 -16.67
CA VAL A 259 5.18 -18.43 -16.64
C VAL A 259 5.73 -19.83 -16.36
N LEU A 260 5.13 -20.58 -15.43
CA LEU A 260 5.54 -21.95 -15.15
C LEU A 260 5.36 -22.86 -16.37
N ARG A 261 4.19 -22.81 -17.01
CA ARG A 261 3.92 -23.59 -18.24
C ARG A 261 4.87 -23.23 -19.38
N PHE A 262 5.19 -21.95 -19.54
CA PHE A 262 6.16 -21.51 -20.54
C PHE A 262 7.55 -22.10 -20.23
N ARG A 263 8.01 -22.00 -18.98
CA ARG A 263 9.28 -22.60 -18.56
C ARG A 263 9.31 -24.11 -18.83
N ASP A 264 8.24 -24.82 -18.46
CA ASP A 264 8.18 -26.28 -18.59
C ASP A 264 8.14 -26.74 -20.06
N HIS A 265 7.71 -25.88 -20.99
CA HIS A 265 7.77 -26.13 -22.44
C HIS A 265 9.16 -25.89 -23.07
N TYR A 266 10.03 -25.11 -22.41
CA TYR A 266 11.40 -24.85 -22.90
C TYR A 266 12.48 -25.68 -22.18
N VAL A 267 12.14 -26.26 -21.04
CA VAL A 267 13.05 -27.07 -20.21
C VAL A 267 12.87 -28.59 -20.46
N ASN A 268 11.81 -28.99 -21.19
CA ASN A 268 11.67 -30.33 -21.79
C ASN A 268 12.06 -30.30 -23.26
#